data_AF-A0A383DTR3-F1
#
_entry.id   AF-A0A383DTR3-F1
#
_cell.length_a   1.000
_cell.length_b   1.000
_cell.length_c   1.000
_cell.angle_alpha   90.00
_cell.angle_beta   90.00
_cell.angle_gamma   90.00
#
_symmetry.space_group_name_H-M   'P 1'
#
loop_
_entity.id
_entity.type
_entity.pdbx_description
1 polymer ?
#
loop_
_entity_poly.entity_id
_entity_poly.type
_entity_poly.pdbx_seq_one_letter_code
_entity_poly.pdbx_strand_id
1 'polypeptide(L)' 'ATIVKELQLLRPIFRQTAAYGHFGRNEDGFLWERTDKVEALKDLCK' A
#
# COMPACT_ATOMS: atom_id res chain seq x y z
N ALA A 1 2.70 -11.09 -11.85
CA ALA A 1 1.59 -10.21 -11.45
C ALA A 1 2.15 -8.92 -10.83
N THR A 2 1.84 -7.75 -11.40
CA THR A 2 2.47 -6.46 -11.03
C THR A 2 2.07 -5.98 -9.63
N ILE A 3 0.79 -6.10 -9.24
CA ILE A 3 0.28 -5.66 -7.94
C ILE A 3 1.01 -6.35 -6.77
N VAL A 4 1.16 -7.68 -6.86
CA VAL A 4 1.82 -8.50 -5.83
C VAL A 4 3.26 -8.06 -5.59
N LYS A 5 3.97 -7.68 -6.66
CA LYS A 5 5.35 -7.21 -6.61
C LYS A 5 5.44 -5.82 -6.00
N GLU A 6 4.66 -4.87 -6.52
CA GLU A 6 4.66 -3.47 -6.09
C GLU A 6 4.29 -3.31 -4.60
N LEU A 7 3.28 -4.06 -4.15
CA LEU A 7 2.81 -4.01 -2.76
C LEU A 7 3.45 -5.08 -1.86
N GLN A 8 4.39 -5.87 -2.39
CA GLN A 8 5.09 -6.93 -1.67
C GLN A 8 4.15 -7.85 -0.86
N LEU A 9 3.11 -8.39 -1.52
CA LEU A 9 2.00 -9.07 -0.83
C LEU A 9 2.32 -10.51 -0.38
N LEU A 10 3.41 -11.11 -0.88
CA LEU A 10 3.83 -12.47 -0.49
C LEU A 10 4.60 -12.47 0.84
N ARG A 11 3.99 -11.88 1.87
CA ARG A 11 4.52 -11.75 3.24
C ARG A 11 3.38 -11.97 4.25
N PRO A 12 3.67 -12.43 5.48
CA PRO A 12 2.65 -12.66 6.50
C PRO A 12 2.19 -11.36 7.18
N ILE A 13 1.60 -10.43 6.42
CA ILE A 13 1.20 -9.08 6.89
C ILE A 13 -0.31 -8.93 7.19
N PHE A 14 -1.12 -9.93 6.83
CA PHE A 14 -2.59 -9.79 6.80
C PHE A 14 -3.30 -9.95 8.15
N ARG A 15 -2.63 -10.45 9.19
CA ARG A 15 -3.27 -10.65 10.50
C ARG A 15 -3.79 -9.34 11.10
N GLN A 16 -3.04 -8.26 10.91
CA GLN A 16 -3.39 -6.94 11.43
C GLN A 16 -4.61 -6.34 10.73
N THR A 17 -4.91 -6.74 9.49
CA THR A 17 -6.09 -6.25 8.75
C THR A 17 -7.41 -6.91 9.16
N ALA A 18 -7.36 -8.03 9.91
CA ALA A 18 -8.56 -8.80 10.28
C ALA A 18 -9.47 -8.08 11.29
N ALA A 19 -8.97 -7.03 11.94
CA ALA A 19 -9.73 -6.17 12.85
C ALA A 19 -9.42 -4.70 12.55
N TYR A 20 -10.37 -3.81 12.88
CA TYR A 20 -10.23 -2.36 12.75
C TYR A 20 -10.03 -1.84 11.31
N GLY A 21 -10.36 -2.67 10.30
CA GLY A 21 -10.43 -2.29 8.89
C GLY A 21 -9.14 -2.47 8.10
N HIS A 22 -9.25 -2.56 6.78
CA HIS A 22 -8.10 -2.79 5.88
C HIS A 22 -7.39 -1.49 5.44
N PHE A 23 -8.06 -0.35 5.55
CA PHE A 23 -7.64 0.93 4.98
C PHE A 23 -7.59 2.06 6.00
N GLY A 24 -6.85 3.12 5.69
CA GLY A 24 -6.76 4.33 6.50
C GLY A 24 -5.91 4.17 7.77
N ARG A 25 -5.09 3.12 7.82
CA ARG A 25 -4.20 2.82 8.95
C ARG A 25 -2.76 2.76 8.49
N ASN A 26 -1.92 3.61 9.07
CA ASN A 26 -0.50 3.65 8.74
C ASN A 26 0.28 2.64 9.60
N GLU A 27 0.27 1.38 9.19
CA GLU A 27 0.95 0.27 9.86
C GLU A 27 2.06 -0.33 9.00
N ASP A 28 3.05 -0.92 9.67
CA ASP A 28 4.16 -1.60 9.01
C ASP A 28 3.65 -2.75 8.13
N GLY A 29 4.00 -2.68 6.84
CA GLY A 29 3.65 -3.68 5.85
C GLY A 29 2.45 -3.31 4.95
N PHE A 30 1.64 -2.32 5.31
CA PHE A 30 0.51 -1.86 4.49
C PHE A 30 0.98 -0.89 3.41
N LEU A 31 1.69 -1.42 2.41
CA LEU A 31 2.28 -0.61 1.35
C LEU A 31 1.23 0.11 0.48
N TRP A 32 -0.02 -0.34 0.50
CA TRP A 32 -1.13 0.30 -0.23
C TRP A 32 -1.58 1.63 0.40
N GLU A 33 -1.22 1.91 1.65
CA GLU A 33 -1.50 3.19 2.30
C GLU A 33 -0.43 4.26 2.00
N ARG A 34 0.67 3.87 1.34
CA ARG A 34 1.74 4.82 0.99
C ARG A 34 1.29 5.74 -0.14
N THR A 35 1.66 7.01 -0.01
CA THR A 35 1.45 8.06 -1.01
C THR A 35 2.73 8.39 -1.77
N ASP A 36 3.63 7.42 -1.91
CA ASP A 36 4.95 7.55 -2.54
C ASP A 36 4.90 7.86 -4.05
N LYS A 37 3.75 7.62 -4.70
CA LYS A 37 3.52 7.92 -6.12
C LYS A 37 2.97 9.32 -6.39
N VAL A 38 2.73 10.15 -5.36
CA VAL A 38 2.09 11.46 -5.51
C VAL A 38 2.86 12.40 -6.45
N GLU A 39 4.17 12.54 -6.29
CA GLU A 39 4.95 13.48 -7.12
C GLU A 39 5.02 13.04 -8.59
N ALA A 40 5.22 11.74 -8.83
CA ALA A 40 5.20 11.18 -10.19
C ALA A 40 3.85 11.43 -10.89
N LEU A 41 2.73 11.32 -10.16
CA LEU A 41 1.40 11.61 -10.69
C LEU A 41 1.19 13.10 -10.95
N LYS A 42 1.65 13.99 -10.06
CA LYS A 42 1.58 15.45 -10.27
C LYS A 42 2.37 15.88 -11.50
N ASP A 43 3.54 15.30 -11.72
CA ASP A 43 4.39 15.63 -12.87
C ASP A 43 3.77 15.18 -14.20
N LEU A 44 3.04 14.05 -14.22
CA LEU A 44 2.33 13.57 -15.41
C LEU A 44 1.10 14.40 -15.79
N CYS A 45 0.51 15.14 -14.82
CA CYS A 45 -0.66 15.97 -15.05
C CYS A 45 -0.33 17.42 -15.47
N LYS A 46 0.95 17.78 -15.52
CA LYS A 46 1.42 19.05 -16.08
C LYS A 46 1.42 19.01 -17.59
#